data_AF-A0A7X0X4R1-F1
#
_entry.id   AF-A0A7X0X4R1-F1
#
_cell.length_a   1.000
_cell.length_b   1.000
_cell.length_c   1.000
_cell.angle_alpha   90.00
_cell.angle_beta   90.00
_cell.angle_gamma   90.00
#
_symmetry.space_group_name_H-M   'P 1'
#
loop_
_entity.id
_entity.type
_entity.pdbx_description
1 polymer ?
#
loop_
_entity_poly.entity_id
_entity_poly.type
_entity_poly.pdbx_seq_one_letter_code
_entity_poly.pdbx_strand_id
1 'polypeptide(L)'
;MDDYYKGFEGNPEIDFYTYKDNGEKIGLEIWEGYFNEIMQEIKPVNGKWRSLAYYYHLYEGWYDESPWEIPNNKEALELLETVETSQLDVIPQEILLKLIKLLKENINNTIYIEYD
;
A
#
# COMPACT_ATOMS: atom_id res chain seq x y z
N MET A 1 3.06 14.11 2.54
CA MET A 1 3.04 12.68 2.90
C MET A 1 2.75 12.57 4.38
N ASP A 2 1.96 11.59 4.78
CA ASP A 2 1.81 11.22 6.19
C ASP A 2 2.95 10.25 6.55
N ASP A 3 3.74 10.61 7.56
CA ASP A 3 4.99 9.92 7.93
C ASP A 3 4.74 8.85 9.00
N TYR A 4 4.83 7.59 8.59
CA TYR A 4 4.83 6.38 9.43
C TYR A 4 6.19 5.65 9.37
N TYR A 5 7.22 6.26 8.77
CA TYR A 5 8.56 5.70 8.67
C TYR A 5 9.49 6.21 9.77
N LYS A 6 9.21 7.39 10.34
CA LYS A 6 10.00 7.99 11.40
C LYS A 6 10.31 7.03 12.56
N GLY A 7 11.59 6.88 12.87
CA GLY A 7 12.09 5.95 13.89
C GLY A 7 12.49 4.57 13.36
N PHE A 8 12.34 4.32 12.06
CA PHE A 8 12.74 3.09 11.38
C PHE A 8 13.90 3.30 10.40
N GLU A 9 14.67 4.39 10.55
CA GLU A 9 15.71 4.79 9.60
C GLU A 9 16.74 3.66 9.35
N GLY A 10 16.97 3.34 8.07
CA GLY A 10 17.86 2.26 7.65
C GLY A 10 17.19 0.88 7.55
N ASN A 11 15.89 0.78 7.81
CA ASN A 11 15.05 -0.36 7.43
C ASN A 11 14.27 -0.04 6.15
N PRO A 12 13.73 -1.06 5.46
CA PRO A 12 12.99 -0.84 4.22
C PRO A 12 11.76 0.06 4.42
N GLU A 13 11.58 0.97 3.46
CA GLU A 13 10.48 1.93 3.38
C GLU A 13 9.59 1.60 2.17
N ILE A 14 8.29 1.79 2.34
CA ILE A 14 7.31 1.66 1.25
C ILE A 14 6.38 2.87 1.23
N ASP A 15 6.44 3.58 0.13
CA ASP A 15 5.71 4.80 -0.14
C ASP A 15 4.48 4.51 -1.00
N PHE A 16 3.32 5.03 -0.63
CA PHE A 16 2.13 5.03 -1.49
C PHE A 16 1.72 6.46 -1.78
N TYR A 17 1.69 6.87 -3.05
CA TYR A 17 1.39 8.27 -3.37
C TYR A 17 0.76 8.52 -4.74
N THR A 18 0.22 9.72 -4.87
CA THR A 18 -0.22 10.30 -6.15
C THR A 18 0.14 11.78 -6.19
N TYR A 19 -0.10 12.42 -7.32
CA TYR A 19 0.11 13.86 -7.51
C TYR A 19 -1.23 14.57 -7.61
N LYS A 20 -1.37 15.68 -6.89
CA LYS A 20 -2.43 16.66 -7.16
C LYS A 20 -2.16 17.41 -8.47
N ASP A 21 -3.17 18.09 -8.99
CA ASP A 21 -3.07 18.92 -10.22
C ASP A 21 -1.95 19.99 -10.16
N ASN A 22 -1.61 20.46 -8.96
CA ASN A 22 -0.54 21.44 -8.72
C ASN A 22 0.87 20.81 -8.64
N GLY A 23 1.00 19.49 -8.83
CA GLY A 23 2.27 18.74 -8.75
C GLY A 23 2.68 18.33 -7.34
N GLU A 24 1.84 18.57 -6.32
CA GLU A 24 2.13 18.18 -4.93
C GLU A 24 1.97 16.65 -4.74
N LYS A 25 3.02 15.98 -4.22
CA LYS A 25 3.01 14.56 -3.81
C LYS A 25 2.17 14.42 -2.54
N ILE A 26 1.12 13.60 -2.59
CA ILE A 26 0.29 13.23 -1.43
C ILE A 26 0.22 11.72 -1.28
N GLY A 27 0.13 11.23 -0.05
CA GLY A 27 0.30 9.81 0.22
C GLY A 27 0.86 9.53 1.61
N LEU A 28 1.44 8.34 1.76
CA LEU A 28 2.01 7.83 3.00
C LEU A 28 3.45 7.35 2.77
N GLU A 29 4.31 7.66 3.73
CA GLU A 29 5.66 7.11 3.90
C GLU A 29 5.59 6.06 5.01
N ILE A 30 5.89 4.79 4.73
CA ILE A 30 5.55 3.69 5.64
C ILE A 30 6.76 2.79 5.87
N TRP A 31 7.07 2.45 7.13
CA TRP A 31 7.98 1.34 7.41
C TRP A 31 7.39 0.01 6.91
N GLU A 32 8.16 -0.75 6.11
CA GLU A 32 7.70 -2.00 5.47
C GLU A 32 7.10 -2.98 6.48
N GLY A 33 7.60 -3.03 7.72
CA GLY A 33 7.06 -3.90 8.76
C GLY A 33 5.56 -3.70 9.02
N TYR A 34 5.09 -2.44 9.04
CA TYR A 34 3.65 -2.16 9.20
C TYR A 34 2.84 -2.58 7.98
N PHE A 35 3.38 -2.39 6.78
CA PHE A 35 2.72 -2.85 5.56
C PHE A 35 2.65 -4.39 5.51
N ASN A 36 3.70 -5.08 5.96
CA ASN A 36 3.75 -6.53 6.03
C ASN A 36 2.65 -7.09 6.94
N GLU A 37 2.36 -6.45 8.08
CA GLU A 37 1.26 -6.87 8.96
C GLU A 37 -0.10 -6.81 8.23
N ILE A 38 -0.35 -5.75 7.45
CA ILE A 38 -1.57 -5.64 6.64
C ILE A 38 -1.63 -6.75 5.59
N MET A 39 -0.53 -6.99 4.87
CA MET A 39 -0.48 -7.97 3.80
C MET A 39 -0.61 -9.41 4.29
N GLN A 40 -0.16 -9.71 5.51
CA GLN A 40 -0.27 -11.04 6.12
C GLN A 40 -1.72 -11.44 6.45
N GLU A 41 -2.62 -10.46 6.64
CA GLU A 41 -4.05 -10.73 6.90
C GLU A 41 -4.84 -11.03 5.63
N ILE A 42 -4.27 -10.79 4.45
CA ILE A 42 -4.93 -11.04 3.17
C ILE A 42 -4.92 -12.53 2.86
N LYS A 43 -6.07 -13.05 2.42
CA LYS A 43 -6.24 -14.46 2.03
C LYS A 43 -6.35 -14.62 0.52
N PRO A 44 -5.80 -15.70 -0.06
CA PRO A 44 -5.92 -15.94 -1.49
C PRO A 44 -7.36 -16.31 -1.87
N VAL A 45 -7.85 -15.79 -3.00
CA VAL A 45 -9.19 -16.09 -3.52
C VAL A 45 -9.09 -17.27 -4.47
N ASN A 46 -9.76 -18.38 -4.13
CA ASN A 46 -9.66 -19.64 -4.87
C ASN A 46 -8.21 -20.13 -5.04
N GLY A 47 -7.39 -19.97 -4.00
CA GLY A 47 -5.99 -20.41 -3.99
C GLY A 47 -5.04 -19.54 -4.81
N LYS A 48 -5.46 -18.34 -5.24
CA LYS A 48 -4.62 -17.40 -5.98
C LYS A 48 -4.54 -16.04 -5.28
N TRP A 49 -3.33 -15.51 -5.19
CA TRP A 49 -3.10 -14.11 -4.86
C TRP A 49 -3.57 -13.22 -6.02
N ARG A 50 -4.07 -12.02 -5.68
CA ARG A 50 -4.61 -11.06 -6.64
C ARG A 50 -4.19 -9.66 -6.24
N SER A 51 -4.17 -8.74 -7.20
CA SER A 51 -3.84 -7.33 -6.96
C SER A 51 -2.54 -7.17 -6.17
N LEU A 52 -2.43 -6.24 -5.24
CA LEU A 52 -1.21 -5.99 -4.45
C LEU A 52 -0.65 -7.26 -3.80
N ALA A 53 -1.49 -8.18 -3.33
CA ALA A 53 -1.02 -9.43 -2.71
C ALA A 53 -0.29 -10.35 -3.70
N TYR A 54 -0.62 -10.30 -5.00
CA TYR A 54 0.12 -11.04 -6.02
C TYR A 54 1.57 -10.55 -6.08
N TYR A 55 1.76 -9.24 -6.22
CA TYR A 55 3.08 -8.61 -6.34
C TYR A 55 3.91 -8.79 -5.06
N TYR A 56 3.28 -8.57 -3.90
CA TYR A 56 3.90 -8.77 -2.59
C TYR A 56 4.44 -10.20 -2.40
N HIS A 57 3.61 -11.22 -2.65
CA HIS A 57 4.02 -12.60 -2.39
C HIS A 57 4.98 -13.18 -3.43
N LEU A 58 5.08 -12.57 -4.60
CA LEU A 58 6.00 -13.00 -5.66
C LEU A 58 7.27 -12.15 -5.74
N TYR A 59 7.39 -11.11 -4.90
CA TYR A 59 8.46 -10.11 -4.98
C TYR A 59 8.56 -9.49 -6.38
N GLU A 60 7.41 -9.19 -7.00
CA GLU A 60 7.31 -8.54 -8.31
C GLU A 60 6.77 -7.10 -8.14
N GLY A 61 6.81 -6.30 -9.20
CA GLY A 61 6.20 -4.96 -9.22
C GLY A 61 7.10 -3.91 -8.58
N TRP A 62 6.71 -3.35 -7.43
CA TRP A 62 7.51 -2.31 -6.74
C TRP A 62 8.88 -2.80 -6.27
N TYR A 63 9.10 -4.12 -6.17
CA TYR A 63 10.41 -4.71 -5.89
C TYR A 63 11.32 -4.77 -7.14
N ASP A 64 10.76 -4.77 -8.35
CA ASP A 64 11.49 -4.84 -9.63
C ASP A 64 11.74 -3.45 -10.25
N GLU A 65 10.74 -2.57 -10.14
CA GLU A 65 10.71 -1.22 -10.69
C GLU A 65 10.20 -0.28 -9.59
N SER A 66 10.93 0.78 -9.29
CA SER A 66 10.52 1.77 -8.28
C SER A 66 10.82 3.17 -8.83
N PRO A 67 9.84 4.09 -8.91
CA PRO A 67 8.44 3.91 -8.52
C PRO A 67 7.65 3.04 -9.51
N TRP A 68 6.70 2.27 -8.97
CA TRP A 68 5.81 1.38 -9.71
C TRP A 68 4.37 1.88 -9.72
N GLU A 69 3.76 1.98 -10.90
CA GLU A 69 2.34 2.34 -11.02
C GLU A 69 1.43 1.16 -10.66
N ILE A 70 0.47 1.39 -9.76
CA ILE A 70 -0.57 0.40 -9.43
C ILE A 70 -1.44 0.15 -10.68
N PRO A 71 -1.45 -1.08 -11.25
CA PRO A 71 -2.11 -1.33 -12.53
C PRO A 71 -3.63 -1.21 -12.48
N ASN A 72 -4.23 -1.44 -11.30
CA ASN A 72 -5.66 -1.38 -11.10
C ASN A 72 -6.01 -0.96 -9.66
N ASN A 73 -6.23 0.34 -9.47
CA ASN A 73 -6.59 0.92 -8.18
C ASN A 73 -7.87 0.32 -7.58
N LYS A 74 -8.83 -0.09 -8.43
CA LYS A 74 -10.09 -0.68 -7.95
C LYS A 74 -9.86 -2.06 -7.35
N GLU A 75 -9.06 -2.90 -7.99
CA GLU A 75 -8.70 -4.19 -7.42
C GLU A 75 -7.81 -4.05 -6.18
N ALA A 76 -6.93 -3.04 -6.13
CA ALA A 76 -6.16 -2.73 -4.92
C ALA A 76 -7.08 -2.32 -3.77
N LEU A 77 -8.07 -1.48 -4.05
CA LEU A 77 -9.05 -1.05 -3.06
C LEU A 77 -9.89 -2.21 -2.54
N GLU A 78 -10.48 -2.98 -3.45
CA GLU A 78 -11.30 -4.15 -3.11
C GLU A 78 -10.52 -5.16 -2.25
N LEU A 79 -9.23 -5.34 -2.54
CA LEU A 79 -8.34 -6.20 -1.75
C LEU A 79 -8.15 -5.68 -0.33
N LEU A 80 -7.75 -4.42 -0.18
CA LEU A 80 -7.49 -3.83 1.15
C LEU A 80 -8.76 -3.77 2.01
N GLU A 81 -9.93 -3.57 1.40
CA GLU A 81 -11.22 -3.62 2.10
C GLU A 81 -11.58 -5.00 2.66
N THR A 82 -10.88 -6.07 2.25
CA THR A 82 -11.08 -7.42 2.83
C THR A 82 -10.37 -7.64 4.16
N VAL A 83 -9.43 -6.75 4.54
CA VAL A 83 -8.63 -6.93 5.74
C VAL A 83 -9.45 -6.62 6.99
N GLU A 84 -9.53 -7.58 7.91
CA GLU A 84 -10.21 -7.41 9.20
C GLU A 84 -9.35 -6.59 10.16
N THR A 85 -9.68 -5.31 10.34
CA THR A 85 -8.90 -4.37 11.16
C THR A 85 -8.70 -4.80 12.61
N SER A 86 -9.56 -5.68 13.15
CA SER A 86 -9.43 -6.17 14.53
C SER A 86 -8.24 -7.09 14.76
N GLN A 87 -7.57 -7.56 13.70
CA GLN A 87 -6.36 -8.38 13.78
C GLN A 87 -5.07 -7.56 13.74
N LEU A 88 -5.18 -6.25 13.46
CA LEU A 88 -4.04 -5.36 13.30
C LEU A 88 -3.78 -4.55 14.58
N ASP A 89 -2.51 -4.23 14.79
CA ASP A 89 -2.13 -3.21 15.76
C ASP A 89 -2.64 -1.82 15.33
N VAL A 90 -2.66 -0.89 16.29
CA VAL A 90 -3.26 0.45 16.11
C VAL A 90 -2.67 1.20 14.91
N ILE A 91 -1.35 1.13 14.71
CA ILE A 91 -0.67 1.86 13.62
C ILE A 91 -0.97 1.22 12.25
N PRO A 92 -0.77 -0.10 12.01
CA PRO A 92 -1.19 -0.74 10.77
C PRO A 92 -2.68 -0.55 10.45
N GLN A 93 -3.56 -0.53 11.46
CA GLN A 93 -4.97 -0.21 11.26
C GLN A 93 -5.18 1.21 10.71
N GLU A 94 -4.48 2.21 11.25
CA GLU A 94 -4.54 3.59 10.76
C GLU A 94 -4.02 3.70 9.31
N ILE A 95 -2.89 3.04 9.03
CA ILE A 95 -2.28 2.99 7.70
C ILE A 95 -3.25 2.36 6.70
N LEU A 96 -3.85 1.21 7.02
CA LEU A 96 -4.82 0.54 6.16
C LEU A 96 -5.99 1.46 5.80
N LEU A 97 -6.56 2.16 6.79
CA LEU A 97 -7.68 3.09 6.56
C LEU A 97 -7.27 4.26 5.67
N LYS A 98 -6.04 4.76 5.79
CA LYS A 98 -5.51 5.84 4.96
C LYS A 98 -5.17 5.37 3.55
N LEU A 99 -4.64 4.16 3.37
CA LEU A 99 -4.43 3.55 2.05
C LEU A 99 -5.77 3.35 1.31
N ILE A 100 -6.79 2.82 2.00
CA ILE A 100 -8.16 2.69 1.47
C ILE A 100 -8.69 4.08 1.05
N LYS A 101 -8.49 5.10 1.88
CA LYS A 101 -8.91 6.47 1.58
C LYS A 101 -8.18 7.03 0.35
N LEU A 102 -6.85 6.87 0.28
CA LEU A 102 -6.02 7.32 -0.84
C LEU A 102 -6.54 6.72 -2.16
N LEU A 103 -6.75 5.40 -2.20
CA LEU A 103 -7.29 4.69 -3.36
C LEU A 103 -8.71 5.16 -3.72
N LYS A 104 -9.60 5.33 -2.74
CA LYS A 104 -10.99 5.80 -2.97
C LYS A 104 -11.04 7.19 -3.58
N GLU A 105 -10.27 8.13 -3.04
CA GLU A 105 -10.27 9.52 -3.49
C GLU A 105 -9.58 9.69 -4.86
N ASN A 106 -8.71 8.75 -5.22
CA ASN A 106 -7.87 8.82 -6.41
C ASN A 106 -8.07 7.62 -7.34
N ILE A 107 -9.26 7.01 -7.33
CA ILE A 107 -9.54 5.76 -8.03
C ILE A 107 -9.25 5.81 -9.55
N ASN A 108 -9.37 6.99 -10.16
CA ASN A 108 -9.13 7.25 -11.58
C ASN A 108 -7.78 7.94 -11.86
N ASN A 109 -6.96 8.20 -10.84
CA ASN A 109 -5.66 8.83 -10.97
C ASN A 109 -4.56 7.76 -10.89
N THR A 110 -3.38 8.05 -11.43
CA THR A 110 -2.23 7.17 -11.22
C THR A 110 -1.79 7.23 -9.77
N ILE A 111 -1.59 6.07 -9.17
CA ILE A 111 -1.05 5.90 -7.82
C ILE A 111 0.20 5.04 -7.94
N TYR A 112 1.26 5.47 -7.28
CA TYR A 112 2.57 4.85 -7.31
C TYR A 112 2.89 4.19 -5.98
N ILE A 113 3.69 3.13 -6.05
CA ILE A 113 4.38 2.51 -4.92
C ILE A 113 5.88 2.67 -5.15
N GLU A 114 6.60 3.21 -4.17
CA GLU A 114 8.05 3.36 -4.20
C GLU A 114 8.62 2.58 -3.02
N TYR A 115 9.68 1.82 -3.26
CA TYR A 115 10.33 0.96 -2.28
C TYR A 115 11.83 1.30 -2.19
N ASP A 116 12.30 1.57 -0.97
CA ASP A 116 13.66 2.03 -0.66
C ASP A 116 14.34 1.21 0.46
#